data_AF-A0A532V820-F1
#
_entry.id   AF-A0A532V820-F1
#
_cell.length_a   1.000
_cell.length_b   1.000
_cell.length_c   1.000
_cell.angle_alpha   90.00
_cell.angle_beta   90.00
_cell.angle_gamma   90.00
#
_symmetry.space_group_name_H-M   'P 1'
#
loop_
_entity.id
_entity.type
_entity.pdbx_description
1 polymer ?
#
loop_
_entity_poly.entity_id
_entity_poly.type
_entity_poly.pdbx_seq_one_letter_code
_entity_poly.pdbx_strand_id
1 'polypeptide(L)'
;MLVMEFEIVKQVVESKPRTAVKPREFFIAWSGVSTLAYQGFTRPLLGIKRELEQKIPGIKPENPGSKWPKTTLGALRDDRQLSWVDLNILRDICNNLNQQIDGSKIILPIHQLEVVIFQCRSLEKRLITYPIELNSKEYDEEVNGQHKENDVDKVMDQFHETRLAGYWSDVSRPGNRESHYRMLHIESTLIYDLPPPKNQPTYIDTFIEEVEKRLPGLYCWFAPESRHMTVRALS
;
A
#
# COMPACT_ATOMS: atom_id res chain seq x y z
N MET A 1 8.58 17.74 10.02
CA MET A 1 9.41 17.91 8.83
C MET A 1 9.93 19.34 8.80
N LEU A 2 11.23 19.51 8.85
CA LEU A 2 11.89 20.81 8.73
C LEU A 2 11.84 21.29 7.27
N VAL A 3 11.86 22.61 7.05
CA VAL A 3 11.82 23.21 5.70
C VAL A 3 12.90 22.64 4.78
N MET A 4 14.10 22.35 5.31
CA MET A 4 15.19 21.74 4.54
C MET A 4 14.88 20.31 4.09
N GLU A 5 14.25 19.50 4.93
CA GLU A 5 13.89 18.12 4.57
C GLU A 5 12.86 18.10 3.45
N PHE A 6 11.90 19.02 3.50
CA PHE A 6 10.89 19.16 2.47
C PHE A 6 11.48 19.53 1.12
N GLU A 7 12.42 20.48 1.06
CA GLU A 7 13.08 20.86 -0.19
C GLU A 7 13.90 19.71 -0.79
N ILE A 8 14.54 18.89 0.06
CA ILE A 8 15.22 17.66 -0.39
C ILE A 8 14.21 16.69 -1.01
N VAL A 9 13.07 16.44 -0.34
CA VAL A 9 12.03 15.56 -0.88
C VAL A 9 11.55 16.07 -2.24
N LYS A 10 11.26 17.36 -2.34
CA LYS A 10 10.82 18.01 -3.57
C LYS A 10 11.83 17.84 -4.70
N GLN A 11 13.10 18.20 -4.47
CA GLN A 11 14.16 18.06 -5.46
C GLN A 11 14.33 16.62 -5.93
N VAL A 12 14.31 15.65 -5.01
CA VAL A 12 14.43 14.23 -5.34
C VAL A 12 13.25 13.78 -6.21
N VAL A 13 12.01 14.11 -5.86
CA VAL A 13 10.82 13.72 -6.64
C VAL A 13 10.81 14.40 -8.02
N GLU A 14 11.01 15.72 -8.09
CA GLU A 14 10.97 16.47 -9.36
C GLU A 14 12.06 16.02 -10.35
N SER A 15 13.17 15.47 -9.86
CA SER A 15 14.24 14.92 -10.71
C SER A 15 13.92 13.57 -11.35
N LYS A 16 12.83 12.91 -10.97
CA LYS A 16 12.54 11.53 -11.36
C LYS A 16 11.51 11.50 -12.47
N PRO A 17 11.65 10.60 -13.46
CA PRO A 17 10.68 10.50 -14.53
C PRO A 17 9.31 10.08 -14.00
N ARG A 18 8.26 10.41 -14.74
CA ARG A 18 6.92 9.86 -14.52
C ARG A 18 6.96 8.34 -14.61
N THR A 19 6.04 7.68 -13.91
CA THR A 19 6.05 6.23 -13.81
C THR A 19 4.64 5.68 -13.66
N ALA A 20 4.49 4.40 -13.36
CA ALA A 20 3.20 3.76 -13.10
C ALA A 20 3.35 2.57 -12.16
N VAL A 21 2.25 2.16 -11.53
CA VAL A 21 2.17 0.87 -10.84
C VAL A 21 1.06 0.01 -11.42
N LYS A 22 1.28 -1.30 -11.40
CA LYS A 22 0.34 -2.29 -11.92
C LYS A 22 -0.20 -3.10 -10.75
N PRO A 23 -1.51 -3.03 -10.46
CA PRO A 23 -2.15 -3.90 -9.48
C PRO A 23 -1.86 -5.36 -9.80
N ARG A 24 -1.64 -6.16 -8.77
CA ARG A 24 -1.26 -7.57 -8.90
C ARG A 24 -2.30 -8.49 -8.29
N GLU A 25 -2.50 -8.38 -6.98
CA GLU A 25 -3.38 -9.29 -6.26
C GLU A 25 -3.88 -8.69 -4.96
N PHE A 26 -5.04 -9.15 -4.51
CA PHE A 26 -5.47 -8.99 -3.13
C PHE A 26 -4.72 -9.95 -2.23
N PHE A 27 -4.36 -9.46 -1.04
CA PHE A 27 -3.55 -10.19 -0.08
C PHE A 27 -3.96 -9.80 1.35
N ILE A 28 -4.03 -10.80 2.24
CA ILE A 28 -4.26 -10.56 3.67
C ILE A 28 -2.91 -10.57 4.38
N ALA A 29 -2.42 -9.38 4.70
CA ALA A 29 -1.14 -9.19 5.36
C ALA A 29 -1.19 -9.54 6.84
N TRP A 30 -0.01 -9.52 7.48
CA TRP A 30 0.16 -9.75 8.91
C TRP A 30 -0.89 -9.03 9.76
N SER A 31 -1.37 -9.72 10.79
CA SER A 31 -2.44 -9.25 11.66
C SER A 31 -3.79 -9.00 10.96
N GLY A 32 -4.01 -9.68 9.82
CA GLY A 32 -5.28 -9.74 9.13
C GLY A 32 -5.60 -8.50 8.31
N VAL A 33 -4.59 -7.69 7.97
CA VAL A 33 -4.81 -6.43 7.25
C VAL A 33 -5.11 -6.71 5.78
N SER A 34 -6.22 -6.18 5.27
CA SER A 34 -6.60 -6.34 3.86
C SER A 34 -5.83 -5.38 2.96
N THR A 35 -5.22 -5.90 1.90
CA THR A 35 -4.35 -5.12 1.01
C THR A 35 -4.55 -5.45 -0.46
N LEU A 36 -4.32 -4.45 -1.32
CA LEU A 36 -4.06 -4.62 -2.74
C LEU A 36 -2.55 -4.46 -2.97
N ALA A 37 -1.90 -5.52 -3.46
CA ALA A 37 -0.49 -5.53 -3.83
C ALA A 37 -0.28 -5.01 -5.26
N TYR A 38 0.88 -4.40 -5.51
CA TYR A 38 1.32 -4.06 -6.86
C TYR A 38 2.51 -4.92 -7.29
N GLN A 39 2.78 -5.00 -8.60
CA GLN A 39 3.85 -5.83 -9.16
C GLN A 39 5.26 -5.50 -8.64
N GLY A 40 5.48 -4.30 -8.11
CA GLY A 40 6.76 -3.88 -7.54
C GLY A 40 6.97 -2.38 -7.71
N PHE A 41 7.95 -1.83 -6.98
CA PHE A 41 8.33 -0.44 -7.16
C PHE A 41 9.12 -0.28 -8.46
N THR A 42 8.74 0.69 -9.28
CA THR A 42 9.49 1.04 -10.49
C THR A 42 10.87 1.63 -10.16
N ARG A 43 11.80 1.61 -11.12
CA ARG A 43 13.13 2.22 -10.96
C ARG A 43 13.06 3.67 -10.46
N PRO A 44 12.13 4.54 -10.92
CA PRO A 44 11.98 5.88 -10.38
C PRO A 44 11.61 5.88 -8.89
N LEU A 45 10.63 5.09 -8.48
CA LEU A 45 10.19 5.02 -7.07
C LEU A 45 11.28 4.45 -6.15
N LEU A 46 12.01 3.41 -6.58
CA LEU A 46 13.17 2.90 -5.85
C LEU A 46 14.29 3.93 -5.78
N GLY A 47 14.52 4.67 -6.87
CA GLY A 47 15.47 5.77 -6.91
C GLY A 47 15.13 6.86 -5.90
N ILE A 48 13.85 7.22 -5.77
CA ILE A 48 13.36 8.16 -4.75
C ILE A 48 13.70 7.62 -3.36
N LYS A 49 13.26 6.40 -3.04
CA LYS A 49 13.49 5.79 -1.71
C LYS A 49 14.98 5.82 -1.33
N ARG A 50 15.85 5.36 -2.23
CA ARG A 50 17.31 5.33 -2.01
C ARG A 50 17.91 6.72 -1.83
N GLU A 51 17.50 7.70 -2.64
CA GLU A 51 18.05 9.05 -2.55
C GLU A 51 17.57 9.80 -1.32
N LEU A 52 16.32 9.61 -0.89
CA LEU A 52 15.83 10.16 0.37
C LEU A 52 16.62 9.61 1.55
N GLU A 53 16.91 8.30 1.55
CA GLU A 53 17.73 7.66 2.59
C GLU A 53 19.17 8.18 2.64
N GLN A 54 19.72 8.58 1.49
CA GLN A 54 21.07 9.14 1.39
C GLN A 54 21.12 10.62 1.76
N LYS A 55 20.09 11.39 1.38
CA LYS A 55 20.10 12.87 1.46
C LYS A 55 19.46 13.42 2.73
N ILE A 56 18.55 12.69 3.38
CA ILE A 56 17.86 13.16 4.61
C ILE A 56 18.56 12.57 5.84
N PRO A 57 19.30 13.38 6.63
CA PRO A 57 19.96 12.89 7.83
C PRO A 57 18.94 12.39 8.86
N GLY A 58 19.17 11.21 9.42
CA GLY A 58 18.34 10.67 10.51
C GLY A 58 16.98 10.12 10.07
N ILE A 59 16.70 9.99 8.77
CA ILE A 59 15.49 9.29 8.30
C ILE A 59 15.48 7.86 8.84
N LYS A 60 14.40 7.48 9.51
CA LYS A 60 14.27 6.16 10.14
C LYS A 60 14.35 5.05 9.09
N PRO A 61 14.93 3.88 9.43
CA PRO A 61 14.89 2.70 8.57
C PRO A 61 13.47 2.38 8.12
N GLU A 62 13.35 1.90 6.88
CA GLU A 62 12.05 1.55 6.34
C GLU A 62 11.42 0.34 7.07
N ASN A 63 10.15 0.50 7.46
CA ASN A 63 9.36 -0.58 8.04
C ASN A 63 9.12 -1.70 7.00
N PRO A 64 9.10 -2.98 7.42
CA PRO A 64 8.90 -4.10 6.49
C PRO A 64 7.65 -3.96 5.60
N GLY A 65 6.57 -3.38 6.13
CA GLY A 65 5.30 -3.21 5.43
C GLY A 65 5.30 -2.19 4.29
N SER A 66 6.30 -1.31 4.17
CA SER A 66 6.41 -0.33 3.06
C SER A 66 7.55 -0.65 2.08
N LYS A 67 8.30 -1.73 2.33
CA LYS A 67 9.35 -2.21 1.41
C LYS A 67 8.82 -2.77 0.10
N TRP A 68 7.54 -3.14 0.07
CA TRP A 68 6.83 -3.56 -1.13
C TRP A 68 5.62 -2.65 -1.36
N PRO A 69 5.25 -2.38 -2.61
CA PRO A 69 4.15 -1.48 -2.92
C PRO A 69 2.81 -2.15 -2.64
N LYS A 70 2.00 -1.49 -1.83
CA LYS A 70 0.62 -1.89 -1.55
C LYS A 70 -0.25 -0.74 -1.12
N THR A 71 -1.54 -0.95 -1.27
CA THR A 71 -2.59 -0.12 -0.67
C THR A 71 -3.28 -0.92 0.41
N THR A 72 -3.40 -0.35 1.61
CA THR A 72 -4.21 -0.95 2.67
C THR A 72 -5.66 -0.55 2.47
N LEU A 73 -6.56 -1.53 2.40
CA LEU A 73 -7.99 -1.33 2.14
C LEU A 73 -8.81 -1.29 3.42
N GLY A 74 -8.40 -2.09 4.41
CA GLY A 74 -9.07 -2.16 5.68
C GLY A 74 -8.28 -2.97 6.71
N ALA A 75 -8.68 -2.83 7.95
CA ALA A 75 -8.14 -3.57 9.08
C ALA A 75 -9.27 -4.30 9.80
N LEU A 76 -8.94 -5.39 10.50
CA LEU A 76 -9.91 -6.03 11.39
C LEU A 76 -10.41 -5.03 12.43
N ARG A 77 -11.70 -5.09 12.78
CA ARG A 77 -12.22 -4.35 13.95
C ARG A 77 -11.49 -4.79 15.22
N ASP A 78 -11.43 -3.90 16.21
CA ASP A 78 -10.66 -4.12 17.44
C ASP A 78 -11.11 -5.36 18.23
N ASP A 79 -12.40 -5.67 18.19
CA ASP A 79 -13.03 -6.82 18.86
C ASP A 79 -13.04 -8.10 18.00
N ARG A 80 -12.37 -8.09 16.85
CA ARG A 80 -12.34 -9.21 15.91
C ARG A 80 -10.95 -9.84 15.79
N GLN A 81 -10.97 -11.14 15.54
CA GLN A 81 -9.81 -11.95 15.23
C GLN A 81 -10.16 -12.92 14.11
N LEU A 82 -9.21 -13.15 13.21
CA LEU A 82 -9.37 -14.17 12.18
C LEU A 82 -9.36 -15.56 12.82
N SER A 83 -10.32 -16.39 12.43
CA SER A 83 -10.25 -17.83 12.53
C SER A 83 -9.60 -18.43 11.28
N TRP A 84 -9.21 -19.71 11.36
CA TRP A 84 -8.69 -20.43 10.20
C TRP A 84 -9.73 -20.51 9.07
N VAL A 85 -11.01 -20.62 9.43
CA VAL A 85 -12.12 -20.64 8.47
C VAL A 85 -12.22 -19.29 7.76
N ASP A 86 -12.14 -18.17 8.49
CA ASP A 86 -12.18 -16.83 7.91
C ASP A 86 -11.02 -16.61 6.92
N LEU A 87 -9.82 -17.07 7.28
CA LEU A 87 -8.65 -16.96 6.41
C LEU A 87 -8.82 -17.71 5.09
N ASN A 88 -9.37 -18.93 5.13
CA ASN A 88 -9.65 -19.70 3.91
C ASN A 88 -10.73 -19.00 3.06
N ILE A 89 -11.78 -18.47 3.69
CA ILE A 89 -12.80 -17.67 3.00
C ILE A 89 -12.16 -16.45 2.31
N LEU A 90 -11.31 -15.71 3.01
CA LEU A 90 -10.61 -14.54 2.45
C LEU A 90 -9.67 -14.94 1.30
N ARG A 91 -8.93 -16.05 1.44
CA ARG A 91 -8.08 -16.57 0.38
C ARG A 91 -8.89 -16.91 -0.87
N ASP A 92 -10.04 -17.56 -0.71
CA ASP A 92 -10.92 -17.87 -1.85
C ASP A 92 -11.40 -16.59 -2.55
N ILE A 93 -11.80 -15.57 -1.78
CA ILE A 93 -12.20 -14.26 -2.33
C ILE A 93 -11.04 -13.63 -3.10
N CYS A 94 -9.83 -13.57 -2.51
CA CYS A 94 -8.64 -13.05 -3.16
C CYS A 94 -8.38 -13.78 -4.48
N ASN A 95 -8.29 -15.12 -4.48
CA ASN A 95 -7.98 -15.92 -5.67
C ASN A 95 -8.98 -15.69 -6.80
N ASN A 96 -10.28 -15.63 -6.48
CA ASN A 96 -11.33 -15.43 -7.47
C ASN A 96 -11.25 -14.03 -8.11
N LEU A 97 -10.91 -13.00 -7.33
CA LEU A 97 -10.85 -11.63 -7.82
C LEU A 97 -9.50 -11.28 -8.45
N ASN A 98 -8.42 -11.98 -8.10
CA ASN A 98 -7.12 -11.83 -8.74
C ASN A 98 -7.18 -12.12 -10.25
N GLN A 99 -8.04 -13.06 -10.67
CA GLN A 99 -8.30 -13.31 -12.10
C GLN A 99 -8.87 -12.08 -12.83
N GLN A 100 -9.67 -11.26 -12.13
CA GLN A 100 -10.19 -10.00 -12.69
C GLN A 100 -9.08 -8.96 -12.82
N ILE A 101 -8.14 -8.91 -11.86
CA ILE A 101 -6.98 -8.02 -11.92
C ILE A 101 -6.13 -8.35 -13.15
N ASP A 102 -5.76 -9.63 -13.32
CA ASP A 102 -4.97 -10.11 -14.47
C ASP A 102 -5.65 -9.79 -15.81
N GLY A 103 -6.97 -9.97 -15.90
CA GLY A 103 -7.76 -9.65 -17.09
C GLY A 103 -7.90 -8.14 -17.37
N SER A 104 -7.87 -7.30 -16.33
CA SER A 104 -8.18 -5.86 -16.45
C SER A 104 -7.11 -5.05 -17.19
N LYS A 105 -5.85 -5.52 -17.18
CA LYS A 105 -4.67 -4.79 -17.71
C LYS A 105 -4.56 -3.33 -17.21
N ILE A 106 -5.17 -3.01 -16.05
CA ILE A 106 -5.17 -1.67 -15.51
C ILE A 106 -3.75 -1.27 -15.11
N ILE A 107 -3.36 -0.07 -15.53
CA ILE A 107 -2.11 0.58 -15.16
C ILE A 107 -2.49 1.87 -14.45
N LEU A 108 -1.92 2.11 -13.27
CA LEU A 108 -2.14 3.33 -12.50
C LEU A 108 -0.96 4.29 -12.75
N PRO A 109 -1.12 5.31 -13.61
CA PRO A 109 -0.03 6.23 -13.88
C PRO A 109 0.22 7.13 -12.66
N ILE A 110 1.50 7.38 -12.43
CA ILE A 110 2.00 8.23 -11.35
C ILE A 110 2.70 9.41 -12.00
N HIS A 111 2.02 10.55 -11.96
CA HIS A 111 2.56 11.84 -12.41
C HIS A 111 3.00 12.71 -11.23
N GLN A 112 2.41 12.47 -10.07
CA GLN A 112 2.57 13.27 -8.86
C GLN A 112 2.66 12.32 -7.67
N LEU A 113 3.47 12.71 -6.68
CA LEU A 113 3.48 12.14 -5.33
C LEU A 113 3.07 13.22 -4.34
N GLU A 114 2.64 12.83 -3.15
CA GLU A 114 2.23 13.78 -2.11
C GLU A 114 3.03 13.57 -0.84
N VAL A 115 3.51 14.68 -0.28
CA VAL A 115 3.96 14.70 1.11
C VAL A 115 2.76 15.01 1.98
N VAL A 116 2.40 14.07 2.83
CA VAL A 116 1.25 14.18 3.72
C VAL A 116 1.71 14.19 5.16
N ILE A 117 1.28 15.19 5.91
CA ILE A 117 1.30 15.19 7.38
C ILE A 117 -0.10 14.80 7.82
N PHE A 118 -0.22 13.76 8.63
CA PHE A 118 -1.51 13.15 8.98
C PHE A 118 -1.71 13.02 10.49
N GLN A 119 -2.95 12.78 10.92
CA GLN A 119 -3.32 12.50 12.32
C GLN A 119 -3.72 11.05 12.56
N CYS A 120 -3.83 10.22 11.52
CA CYS A 120 -4.10 8.80 11.64
C CYS A 120 -3.48 8.02 10.47
N ARG A 121 -3.04 6.77 10.70
CA ARG A 121 -2.28 5.98 9.71
C ARG A 121 -3.10 5.53 8.50
N SER A 122 -4.43 5.57 8.56
CA SER A 122 -5.31 5.37 7.39
C SER A 122 -5.33 6.56 6.43
N LEU A 123 -4.73 7.69 6.82
CA LEU A 123 -4.72 8.96 6.09
C LEU A 123 -6.12 9.55 5.81
N GLU A 124 -7.15 9.07 6.52
CA GLU A 124 -8.51 9.64 6.52
C GLU A 124 -8.54 11.04 7.16
N LYS A 125 -7.53 11.36 7.99
CA LYS A 125 -7.35 12.68 8.61
C LYS A 125 -5.97 13.24 8.26
N ARG A 126 -5.92 14.09 7.25
CA ARG A 126 -4.71 14.81 6.80
C ARG A 126 -4.69 16.22 7.38
N LEU A 127 -3.54 16.64 7.86
CA LEU A 127 -3.30 18.02 8.32
C LEU A 127 -2.82 18.90 7.18
N ILE A 128 -1.85 18.38 6.42
CA ILE A 128 -1.20 19.08 5.31
C ILE A 128 -0.98 18.06 4.21
N THR A 129 -1.31 18.45 2.99
CA THR A 129 -0.98 17.73 1.76
C THR A 129 -0.20 18.68 0.86
N TYR A 130 0.99 18.26 0.45
CA TYR A 130 1.78 18.99 -0.54
C TYR A 130 2.02 18.11 -1.78
N PRO A 131 1.44 18.45 -2.94
CA PRO A 131 1.65 17.73 -4.18
C PRO A 131 3.01 18.08 -4.82
N ILE A 132 3.72 17.07 -5.34
CA ILE A 132 5.00 17.21 -6.03
C ILE A 132 4.95 16.43 -7.34
N GLU A 133 5.08 17.14 -8.46
CA GLU A 133 5.11 16.54 -9.79
C GLU A 133 6.44 15.82 -10.05
N LEU A 134 6.37 14.67 -10.72
CA LEU A 134 7.52 14.01 -11.32
C LEU A 134 7.91 14.74 -12.62
N ASN A 135 9.15 14.56 -13.07
CA ASN A 135 9.67 15.14 -14.31
C ASN A 135 8.78 14.74 -15.51
N SER A 136 8.07 15.71 -16.07
CA SER A 136 7.10 15.49 -17.14
C SER A 136 7.71 15.16 -18.50
N LYS A 137 9.03 15.33 -18.66
CA LYS A 137 9.73 15.12 -19.93
C LYS A 137 10.16 13.68 -20.15
N GLU A 138 10.13 12.86 -19.10
CA GLU A 138 10.62 11.49 -19.11
C GLU A 138 9.58 10.54 -18.50
N TYR A 139 9.59 9.28 -18.95
CA TYR A 139 8.71 8.22 -18.44
C TYR A 139 9.49 6.92 -18.33
N ASP A 140 9.42 6.27 -17.17
CA ASP A 140 10.01 4.95 -16.90
C ASP A 140 9.07 4.12 -16.03
N GLU A 141 8.44 3.11 -16.62
CA GLU A 141 7.58 2.15 -15.92
C GLU A 141 8.26 0.82 -15.60
N GLU A 142 9.58 0.71 -15.81
CA GLU A 142 10.27 -0.53 -15.58
C GLU A 142 10.41 -0.78 -14.07
N VAL A 143 9.81 -1.88 -13.61
CA VAL A 143 10.13 -2.44 -12.29
C VAL A 143 11.57 -2.95 -12.32
N ASN A 144 12.39 -2.68 -11.31
CA ASN A 144 13.81 -3.07 -11.34
C ASN A 144 13.96 -4.60 -11.28
N GLY A 145 14.44 -5.24 -12.35
CA GLY A 145 14.68 -6.70 -12.50
C GLY A 145 15.30 -7.40 -11.31
N GLN A 146 16.28 -6.76 -10.66
CA GLN A 146 17.01 -7.37 -9.54
C GLN A 146 16.23 -7.36 -8.21
N HIS A 147 15.18 -6.53 -8.11
CA HIS A 147 14.26 -6.44 -6.97
C HIS A 147 12.80 -6.77 -7.34
N LYS A 148 12.55 -7.14 -8.62
CA LYS A 148 11.22 -7.20 -9.27
C LYS A 148 10.32 -8.31 -8.73
N GLU A 149 10.94 -9.41 -8.35
CA GLU A 149 10.25 -10.69 -8.08
C GLU A 149 10.56 -11.17 -6.67
N ASN A 150 11.84 -11.06 -6.25
CA ASN A 150 12.29 -11.61 -4.97
C ASN A 150 11.69 -11.00 -3.70
N ASP A 151 11.07 -9.82 -3.70
CA ASP A 151 10.50 -9.25 -2.48
C ASP A 151 8.96 -9.30 -2.48
N VAL A 152 8.31 -8.95 -3.60
CA VAL A 152 6.85 -9.08 -3.71
C VAL A 152 6.45 -10.55 -3.78
N ASP A 153 7.08 -11.37 -4.63
CA ASP A 153 6.73 -12.79 -4.74
C ASP A 153 6.93 -13.49 -3.40
N LYS A 154 8.02 -13.21 -2.67
CA LYS A 154 8.24 -13.79 -1.34
C LYS A 154 7.17 -13.41 -0.33
N VAL A 155 6.61 -12.20 -0.41
CA VAL A 155 5.50 -11.80 0.47
C VAL A 155 4.22 -12.52 0.05
N MET A 156 3.89 -12.52 -1.25
CA MET A 156 2.66 -13.12 -1.78
C MET A 156 2.64 -14.64 -1.63
N ASP A 157 3.78 -15.32 -1.84
CA ASP A 157 3.95 -16.76 -1.76
C ASP A 157 3.67 -17.32 -0.35
N GLN A 158 3.75 -16.50 0.70
CA GLN A 158 3.31 -16.91 2.05
C GLN A 158 1.81 -17.21 2.11
N PHE A 159 1.00 -16.60 1.24
CA PHE A 159 -0.44 -16.78 1.16
C PHE A 159 -0.87 -17.87 0.15
N HIS A 160 0.12 -18.52 -0.47
CA HIS A 160 -0.10 -19.69 -1.30
C HIS A 160 -0.62 -20.89 -0.48
N GLU A 161 -1.41 -21.78 -1.09
CA GLU A 161 -2.07 -22.92 -0.40
C GLU A 161 -1.11 -23.74 0.46
N THR A 162 0.02 -24.09 -0.13
CA THR A 162 1.03 -24.97 0.46
C THR A 162 1.82 -24.30 1.58
N ARG A 163 1.70 -22.98 1.74
CA ARG A 163 2.41 -22.18 2.75
C ARG A 163 1.49 -21.49 3.75
N LEU A 164 0.18 -21.46 3.48
CA LEU A 164 -0.82 -20.77 4.29
C LEU A 164 -0.80 -21.23 5.76
N ALA A 165 -0.57 -22.52 6.01
CA ALA A 165 -0.47 -23.05 7.37
C ALA A 165 0.72 -22.48 8.14
N GLY A 166 1.87 -22.29 7.49
CA GLY A 166 3.04 -21.64 8.09
C GLY A 166 2.82 -20.15 8.31
N TYR A 167 2.06 -19.51 7.42
CA TYR A 167 1.71 -18.09 7.50
C TYR A 167 0.64 -17.76 8.55
N TRP A 168 -0.11 -18.76 9.01
CA TRP A 168 -1.22 -18.61 9.97
C TRP A 168 -0.85 -17.76 11.18
N SER A 169 0.30 -18.04 11.78
CA SER A 169 0.74 -17.37 13.01
C SER A 169 0.91 -15.87 12.80
N ASP A 170 1.39 -15.44 11.64
CA ASP A 170 1.62 -14.04 11.32
C ASP A 170 0.34 -13.30 10.92
N VAL A 171 -0.53 -13.94 10.14
CA VAL A 171 -1.78 -13.32 9.69
C VAL A 171 -2.83 -13.23 10.80
N SER A 172 -2.89 -14.21 11.70
CA SER A 172 -3.87 -14.24 12.79
C SER A 172 -3.44 -13.47 14.05
N ARG A 173 -2.17 -13.04 14.13
CA ARG A 173 -1.64 -12.40 15.34
C ARG A 173 -2.39 -11.11 15.71
N PRO A 174 -2.45 -10.76 17.01
CA PRO A 174 -2.93 -9.45 17.46
C PRO A 174 -2.07 -8.31 16.89
N GLY A 175 -2.71 -7.16 16.61
CA GLY A 175 -2.05 -5.96 16.10
C GLY A 175 -2.76 -5.35 14.91
N ASN A 176 -2.37 -4.14 14.51
CA ASN A 176 -2.86 -3.44 13.33
C ASN A 176 -4.39 -3.52 13.14
N ARG A 177 -5.15 -3.38 14.23
CA ARG A 177 -6.62 -3.34 14.21
C ARG A 177 -7.11 -1.93 13.86
N GLU A 178 -8.42 -1.74 13.74
CA GLU A 178 -9.05 -0.46 13.47
C GLU A 178 -8.43 0.72 14.26
N SER A 179 -8.28 0.57 15.57
CA SER A 179 -7.67 1.59 16.45
C SER A 179 -6.26 1.98 16.03
N HIS A 180 -5.41 1.02 15.62
CA HIS A 180 -4.05 1.31 15.16
C HIS A 180 -4.02 2.32 14.00
N TYR A 181 -5.00 2.22 13.11
CA TYR A 181 -5.08 3.05 11.91
C TYR A 181 -5.80 4.37 12.13
N ARG A 182 -6.78 4.44 13.03
CA ARG A 182 -7.65 5.62 13.23
C ARG A 182 -7.37 6.44 14.47
N MET A 183 -6.63 5.90 15.44
CA MET A 183 -6.18 6.66 16.61
C MET A 183 -5.21 7.77 16.21
N LEU A 184 -5.11 8.76 17.11
CA LEU A 184 -4.19 9.88 16.96
C LEU A 184 -2.75 9.36 16.77
N HIS A 185 -2.18 9.70 15.63
CA HIS A 185 -0.81 9.39 15.27
C HIS A 185 -0.33 10.43 14.27
N ILE A 186 0.62 11.27 14.69
CA ILE A 186 1.12 12.37 13.88
C ILE A 186 2.48 12.01 13.32
N GLU A 187 2.54 11.83 12.02
CA GLU A 187 3.76 11.55 11.24
C GLU A 187 3.64 12.21 9.86
N SER A 188 4.72 12.10 9.08
CA SER A 188 4.76 12.53 7.69
C SER A 188 5.18 11.39 6.77
N THR A 189 4.60 11.32 5.59
CA THR A 189 4.86 10.26 4.60
C THR A 189 4.84 10.82 3.18
N LEU A 190 5.63 10.21 2.29
CA LEU A 190 5.54 10.39 0.84
C LEU A 190 4.71 9.25 0.26
N ILE A 191 3.62 9.59 -0.43
CA ILE A 191 2.64 8.63 -0.94
C ILE A 191 2.34 8.88 -2.42
N TYR A 192 1.76 7.86 -3.04
CA TYR A 192 0.92 8.00 -4.22
C TYR A 192 -0.53 7.76 -3.78
N ASP A 193 -1.40 8.75 -3.98
CA ASP A 193 -2.83 8.56 -3.83
C ASP A 193 -3.39 7.78 -5.01
N LEU A 194 -4.33 6.88 -4.73
CA LEU A 194 -5.08 6.25 -5.81
C LEU A 194 -5.92 7.32 -6.52
N PRO A 195 -6.31 7.08 -7.79
CA PRO A 195 -7.25 7.94 -8.47
C PRO A 195 -8.50 8.21 -7.63
N PRO A 196 -9.24 9.32 -7.90
CA PRO A 196 -10.51 9.59 -7.22
C PRO A 196 -11.44 8.36 -7.30
N PRO A 197 -12.31 8.11 -6.29
CA PRO A 197 -13.06 6.86 -6.16
C PRO A 197 -13.76 6.40 -7.45
N LYS A 198 -14.39 7.32 -8.19
CA LYS A 198 -15.04 7.04 -9.50
C LYS A 198 -14.11 6.48 -10.59
N ASN A 199 -12.80 6.65 -10.44
CA ASN A 199 -11.75 6.22 -11.36
C ASN A 199 -10.88 5.13 -10.75
N GLN A 200 -11.18 4.66 -9.53
CA GLN A 200 -10.48 3.53 -8.96
C GLN A 200 -10.89 2.24 -9.67
N PRO A 201 -10.03 1.21 -9.68
CA PRO A 201 -10.40 -0.08 -10.22
C PRO A 201 -11.61 -0.67 -9.49
N THR A 202 -12.66 -1.03 -10.25
CA THR A 202 -13.94 -1.50 -9.69
C THR A 202 -13.80 -2.77 -8.85
N TYR A 203 -12.81 -3.62 -9.14
CA TYR A 203 -12.56 -4.83 -8.36
C TYR A 203 -12.23 -4.56 -6.89
N ILE A 204 -11.78 -3.34 -6.52
CA ILE A 204 -11.54 -2.97 -5.12
C ILE A 204 -12.86 -2.98 -4.35
N ASP A 205 -13.90 -2.36 -4.90
CA ASP A 205 -15.19 -2.30 -4.24
C ASP A 205 -15.89 -3.68 -4.31
N THR A 206 -15.75 -4.41 -5.43
CA THR A 206 -16.20 -5.82 -5.52
C THR A 206 -15.57 -6.70 -4.44
N PHE A 207 -14.27 -6.52 -4.15
CA PHE A 207 -13.58 -7.25 -3.09
C PHE A 207 -14.19 -6.93 -1.72
N ILE A 208 -14.39 -5.65 -1.42
CA ILE A 208 -14.98 -5.21 -0.15
C ILE A 208 -16.40 -5.78 0.01
N GLU A 209 -17.21 -5.71 -1.04
CA GLU A 209 -18.58 -6.24 -1.06
C GLU A 209 -18.64 -7.75 -0.82
N GLU A 210 -17.77 -8.53 -1.49
CA GLU A 210 -17.73 -9.98 -1.30
C GLU A 210 -17.22 -10.39 0.09
N VAL A 211 -16.28 -9.61 0.68
CA VAL A 211 -15.88 -9.82 2.07
C VAL A 211 -17.03 -9.51 3.02
N GLU A 212 -17.72 -8.37 2.89
CA GLU A 212 -18.85 -8.04 3.76
C GLU A 212 -20.02 -9.02 3.63
N LYS A 213 -20.23 -9.58 2.43
CA LYS A 213 -21.25 -10.59 2.19
C LYS A 213 -20.94 -11.92 2.88
N ARG A 214 -19.68 -12.36 2.87
CA ARG A 214 -19.27 -13.67 3.41
C ARG A 214 -18.81 -13.60 4.88
N LEU A 215 -18.32 -12.45 5.31
CA LEU A 215 -17.72 -12.18 6.63
C LEU A 215 -18.20 -10.82 7.16
N PRO A 216 -19.52 -10.64 7.39
CA PRO A 216 -20.11 -9.33 7.68
C PRO A 216 -19.53 -8.70 8.95
N GLY A 217 -19.09 -7.45 8.84
CA GLY A 217 -18.56 -6.68 9.95
C GLY A 217 -17.23 -7.16 10.51
N LEU A 218 -16.52 -8.05 9.80
CA LEU A 218 -15.17 -8.48 10.17
C LEU A 218 -14.16 -7.33 10.07
N TYR A 219 -14.29 -6.53 9.00
CA TYR A 219 -13.39 -5.44 8.69
C TYR A 219 -13.98 -4.07 9.02
N CYS A 220 -13.06 -3.15 9.26
CA CYS A 220 -13.24 -1.72 9.14
C CYS A 220 -12.53 -1.28 7.85
N TRP A 221 -13.29 -0.92 6.83
CA TRP A 221 -12.77 -0.41 5.56
C TRP A 221 -12.41 1.06 5.65
N PHE A 222 -11.32 1.45 4.98
CA PHE A 222 -10.88 2.84 4.91
C PHE A 222 -11.61 3.58 3.80
N ALA A 223 -11.81 4.89 4.00
CA ALA A 223 -12.45 5.75 3.02
C ALA A 223 -11.79 5.62 1.62
N PRO A 224 -12.56 5.47 0.53
CA PRO A 224 -12.02 5.38 -0.82
C PRO A 224 -11.06 6.52 -1.18
N GLU A 225 -11.32 7.73 -0.68
CA GLU A 225 -10.52 8.94 -0.90
C GLU A 225 -9.17 8.92 -0.15
N SER A 226 -9.02 8.06 0.86
CA SER A 226 -7.77 7.96 1.63
C SER A 226 -6.90 6.77 1.21
N ARG A 227 -7.36 5.96 0.24
CA ARG A 227 -6.60 4.81 -0.28
C ARG A 227 -5.34 5.31 -0.99
N HIS A 228 -4.19 4.85 -0.52
CA HIS A 228 -2.89 5.29 -1.00
C HIS A 228 -1.86 4.16 -0.95
N MET A 229 -0.83 4.30 -1.77
CA MET A 229 0.40 3.53 -1.69
C MET A 229 1.48 4.36 -1.03
N THR A 230 2.04 3.89 0.09
CA THR A 230 3.20 4.53 0.70
C THR A 230 4.45 4.30 -0.13
N VAL A 231 5.11 5.39 -0.54
CA VAL A 231 6.44 5.34 -1.18
C VAL A 231 7.51 5.36 -0.10
N ARG A 232 7.45 6.29 0.86
CA ARG A 232 8.41 6.35 1.97
C ARG A 232 7.89 7.11 3.18
N ALA A 233 7.95 6.52 4.37
CA ALA A 233 7.76 7.26 5.62
C ALA A 233 8.90 8.27 5.84
N LEU A 234 8.57 9.49 6.26
CA LEU A 234 9.51 10.61 6.38
C LEU A 234 9.85 10.99 7.83
N SER A 235 8.99 10.67 8.81
CA SER A 235 9.26 10.85 10.25
C SER A 235 8.65 9.75 11.11
#